data_AF-A0A1B6F3U4-F1
#
_entry.id   AF-A0A1B6F3U4-F1
#
_cell.length_a   1.000
_cell.length_b   1.000
_cell.length_c   1.000
_cell.angle_alpha   90.00
_cell.angle_beta   90.00
_cell.angle_gamma   90.00
#
_symmetry.space_group_name_H-M   'P 1'
#
loop_
_entity.id
_entity.type
_entity.pdbx_description
1 polymer ?
#
loop_
_entity_poly.entity_id
_entity_poly.type
_entity_poly.pdbx_seq_one_letter_code
_entity_poly.pdbx_strand_id
1 'polypeptide(L)'
;GAVALIIVAPLISHLALCRRRPNILEENQSKTTLHILDDNIVEYLSKPSENTRQQVFSEIVSYNSHFAEIINGFKERKFRYVRIAHVIYDKGGPNFMKLRVDGPMLLKINGWTMNDMGELYHHLKATHRLWLDFKKIYEEVKTAVKGNWTQLKSTFHRLWLDF
;
A
#
# COMPACT_ATOMS: atom_id res chain seq x y z
N GLY A 1 -11.72 -7.63 -77.68
CA GLY A 1 -10.91 -6.77 -76.81
C GLY A 1 -11.56 -6.73 -75.46
N ALA A 2 -10.90 -7.27 -74.44
CA ALA A 2 -11.42 -7.42 -73.08
C ALA A 2 -11.38 -6.07 -72.34
N VAL A 3 -12.50 -5.67 -71.74
CA VAL A 3 -12.57 -4.54 -70.81
C VAL A 3 -12.64 -5.12 -69.40
N ALA A 4 -11.57 -4.93 -68.64
CA ALA A 4 -11.43 -5.44 -67.28
C ALA A 4 -12.37 -4.70 -66.32
N LEU A 5 -13.26 -5.46 -65.68
CA LEU A 5 -14.05 -5.03 -64.53
C LEU A 5 -13.13 -4.89 -63.33
N ILE A 6 -12.80 -3.66 -62.95
CA ILE A 6 -12.12 -3.36 -61.70
C ILE A 6 -13.15 -3.45 -60.57
N ILE A 7 -13.08 -4.52 -59.80
CA ILE A 7 -13.85 -4.71 -58.57
C ILE A 7 -13.28 -3.75 -57.53
N VAL A 8 -14.04 -2.69 -57.21
CA VAL A 8 -13.72 -1.78 -56.10
C VAL A 8 -14.07 -2.49 -54.80
N ALA A 9 -13.05 -2.99 -54.09
CA ALA A 9 -13.20 -3.48 -52.73
C ALA A 9 -13.59 -2.33 -51.79
N PRO A 10 -14.50 -2.54 -50.82
CA PRO A 10 -14.81 -1.51 -49.84
C PRO A 10 -13.63 -1.36 -48.90
N LEU A 11 -13.13 -0.11 -48.81
CA LEU A 11 -12.25 0.37 -47.75
C LEU A 11 -12.85 -0.02 -46.39
N ILE A 12 -12.29 -1.06 -45.78
CA ILE A 12 -12.50 -1.37 -44.37
C ILE A 12 -11.84 -0.22 -43.62
N SER A 13 -12.66 0.79 -43.31
CA SER A 13 -12.28 1.90 -42.44
C SER A 13 -11.72 1.33 -41.15
N HIS A 14 -10.45 1.67 -40.91
CA HIS A 14 -9.72 1.49 -39.68
C HIS A 14 -10.50 2.06 -38.48
N LEU A 15 -11.38 1.25 -37.91
CA LEU A 15 -11.66 1.25 -36.48
C LEU A 15 -11.00 0.00 -35.91
N ALA A 16 -9.67 -0.03 -36.03
CA ALA A 16 -8.88 -0.67 -34.99
C ALA A 16 -9.20 0.11 -33.72
N LEU A 17 -10.19 -0.38 -32.98
CA LEU A 17 -10.25 -0.25 -31.54
C LEU A 17 -8.86 -0.64 -31.04
N CYS A 18 -7.97 0.34 -30.92
CA CYS A 18 -6.90 0.33 -29.96
C CYS A 18 -7.55 0.43 -28.57
N ARG A 19 -8.42 -0.53 -28.26
CA ARG A 19 -8.66 -0.99 -26.91
C ARG A 19 -7.31 -1.58 -26.54
N ARG A 20 -6.42 -0.74 -25.99
CA ARG A 20 -5.26 -1.20 -25.24
C ARG A 20 -5.81 -2.32 -24.36
N ARG A 21 -5.44 -3.57 -24.67
CA ARG A 21 -5.57 -4.62 -23.67
C ARG A 21 -4.79 -4.07 -22.48
N PRO A 22 -5.40 -3.86 -21.30
CA PRO A 22 -4.57 -3.77 -20.11
C PRO A 22 -3.77 -5.07 -20.12
N ASN A 23 -2.45 -4.93 -20.17
CA ASN A 23 -1.55 -6.07 -20.07
C ASN A 23 -1.96 -6.84 -18.82
N ILE A 24 -2.49 -8.06 -18.98
CA ILE A 24 -2.81 -9.00 -17.89
C ILE A 24 -1.50 -9.56 -17.27
N LEU A 25 -0.41 -8.80 -17.37
CA LEU A 25 0.94 -9.09 -16.89
C LEU A 25 1.59 -7.87 -16.21
N GLU A 26 0.82 -6.80 -15.95
CA GLU A 26 1.18 -5.77 -14.96
C GLU A 26 0.30 -5.89 -13.71
N GLU A 27 0.17 -7.12 -13.18
CA GLU A 27 -0.11 -7.34 -11.76
C GLU A 27 1.16 -7.12 -10.91
N ASN A 28 2.07 -6.25 -11.37
CA ASN A 28 3.08 -5.66 -10.50
C ASN A 28 2.39 -4.50 -9.78
N GLN A 29 1.73 -4.83 -8.66
CA GLN A 29 1.29 -3.86 -7.68
C GLN A 29 2.40 -2.84 -7.46
N SER A 30 2.21 -1.61 -7.92
CA SER A 30 3.06 -0.49 -7.52
C SER A 30 3.00 -0.44 -5.99
N LYS A 31 4.07 -0.88 -5.33
CA LYS A 31 4.18 -0.87 -3.88
C LYS A 31 3.98 0.58 -3.44
N THR A 32 2.97 0.84 -2.63
CA THR A 32 2.81 2.15 -2.00
C THR A 32 4.07 2.46 -1.17
N THR A 33 4.40 3.73 -0.99
CA THR A 33 5.51 4.16 -0.13
C THR A 33 5.44 3.46 1.24
N LEU A 34 4.24 3.30 1.81
CA LEU A 34 4.04 2.61 3.08
C LEU A 34 4.46 1.14 3.06
N HIS A 35 4.22 0.41 1.95
CA HIS A 35 4.70 -0.98 1.81
C HIS A 35 6.22 -1.06 1.67
N ILE A 36 6.83 -0.12 0.97
CA ILE A 36 8.30 -0.06 0.83
C ILE A 36 8.92 0.16 2.20
N LEU A 37 8.41 1.12 2.97
CA LEU A 37 8.88 1.39 4.32
C LEU A 37 8.69 0.16 5.24
N ASP A 38 7.53 -0.51 5.17
CA ASP A 38 7.26 -1.74 5.95
C ASP A 38 8.28 -2.85 5.64
N ASP A 39 8.50 -3.12 4.35
CA ASP A 39 9.45 -4.14 3.87
C ASP A 39 10.89 -3.81 4.31
N ASN A 40 11.31 -2.55 4.21
CA ASN A 40 12.63 -2.09 4.64
C ASN A 40 12.83 -2.30 6.15
N ILE A 41 11.85 -1.90 6.97
CA ILE A 41 11.94 -2.09 8.43
C ILE A 41 12.04 -3.59 8.76
N VAL A 42 11.24 -4.43 8.08
CA VAL A 42 11.30 -5.88 8.24
C VAL A 42 12.69 -6.42 7.93
N GLU A 43 13.26 -6.03 6.79
CA GLU A 43 14.58 -6.46 6.35
C GLU A 43 15.65 -6.06 7.37
N TYR A 44 15.64 -4.79 7.77
CA TYR A 44 16.60 -4.21 8.70
C TYR A 44 16.56 -4.84 10.09
N LEU A 45 15.37 -5.12 10.62
CA LEU A 45 15.24 -5.76 11.93
C LEU A 45 15.53 -7.27 11.89
N SER A 46 15.33 -7.92 10.73
CA SER A 46 15.56 -9.36 10.58
C SER A 46 17.02 -9.71 10.27
N LYS A 47 17.73 -8.82 9.56
CA LYS A 47 19.15 -8.99 9.18
C LYS A 47 19.94 -7.69 9.42
N PRO A 48 20.08 -7.26 10.68
CA PRO A 48 20.76 -6.03 11.02
C PRO A 48 22.26 -6.07 10.68
N SER A 49 22.75 -4.92 10.23
CA SER A 49 24.14 -4.62 9.91
C SER A 49 24.60 -3.38 10.69
N GLU A 50 25.87 -3.00 10.56
CA GLU A 50 26.50 -1.93 11.34
C GLU A 50 25.82 -0.55 11.17
N ASN A 51 25.23 -0.28 10.01
CA ASN A 51 24.51 0.99 9.73
C ASN A 51 22.99 0.91 9.93
N THR A 52 22.49 -0.26 10.33
CA THR A 52 21.05 -0.53 10.30
C THR A 52 20.28 0.24 11.36
N ARG A 53 20.92 0.68 12.45
CA ARG A 53 20.28 1.51 13.49
C ARG A 53 19.62 2.76 12.91
N GLN A 54 20.39 3.59 12.22
CA GLN A 54 19.88 4.86 11.68
C GLN A 54 18.80 4.62 10.62
N GLN A 55 18.99 3.58 9.80
CA GLN A 55 18.02 3.19 8.78
C GLN A 55 16.68 2.78 9.41
N VAL A 56 16.69 1.91 10.42
CA VAL A 56 15.47 1.48 11.13
C VAL A 56 14.70 2.69 11.68
N PHE A 57 15.37 3.59 12.40
CA PHE A 57 14.68 4.74 12.98
C PHE A 57 14.13 5.69 11.92
N SER A 58 14.90 5.99 10.87
CA SER A 58 14.46 6.81 9.76
C SER A 58 13.22 6.24 9.07
N GLU A 59 13.23 4.92 8.81
CA GLU A 59 12.11 4.24 8.16
C GLU A 59 10.87 4.18 9.06
N ILE A 60 11.01 3.89 10.37
CA ILE A 60 9.85 3.84 11.28
C ILE A 60 9.24 5.24 11.46
N VAL A 61 10.05 6.28 11.59
CA VAL A 61 9.56 7.67 11.67
C VAL A 61 8.82 8.04 10.39
N SER A 62 9.40 7.70 9.23
CA SER A 62 8.77 7.93 7.93
C SER A 62 7.46 7.15 7.81
N TYR A 63 7.44 5.88 8.22
CA TYR A 63 6.26 5.03 8.20
C TYR A 63 5.14 5.65 9.04
N ASN A 64 5.44 6.04 10.28
CA ASN A 64 4.45 6.62 11.19
C ASN A 64 3.86 7.93 10.65
N SER A 65 4.70 8.77 10.04
CA SER A 65 4.24 10.02 9.42
C SER A 65 3.30 9.78 8.23
N HIS A 66 3.69 8.90 7.29
CA HIS A 66 2.85 8.53 6.15
C HIS A 66 1.57 7.83 6.59
N PHE A 67 1.64 6.99 7.62
CA PHE A 67 0.46 6.29 8.12
C PHE A 67 -0.53 7.26 8.77
N ALA A 68 -0.04 8.24 9.54
CA ALA A 68 -0.87 9.32 10.08
C ALA A 68 -1.54 10.15 8.97
N GLU A 69 -0.82 10.46 7.89
CA GLU A 69 -1.38 11.14 6.71
C GLU A 69 -2.52 10.32 6.09
N ILE A 70 -2.31 9.00 5.91
CA ILE A 70 -3.34 8.10 5.37
C ILE A 70 -4.57 8.08 6.29
N ILE A 71 -4.38 8.01 7.60
CA ILE A 71 -5.47 8.04 8.59
C ILE A 71 -6.27 9.33 8.44
N ASN A 72 -5.60 10.48 8.38
CA ASN A 72 -6.27 11.78 8.24
C ASN A 72 -7.00 11.90 6.90
N GLY A 73 -6.35 11.51 5.80
CA GLY A 73 -6.98 11.50 4.49
C GLY A 73 -8.18 10.57 4.40
N PHE A 74 -8.12 9.43 5.08
CA PHE A 74 -9.25 8.49 5.16
C PHE A 74 -10.41 9.05 6.00
N LYS A 75 -10.14 9.68 7.14
CA LYS A 75 -11.16 10.39 7.95
C LYS A 75 -11.90 11.44 7.12
N GLU A 76 -11.17 12.19 6.30
CA GLU A 76 -11.70 13.21 5.40
C GLU A 76 -12.37 12.62 4.14
N ARG A 77 -12.45 11.29 4.02
CA ARG A 77 -13.06 10.57 2.88
C ARG A 77 -12.43 10.91 1.53
N LYS A 78 -11.16 11.31 1.52
CA LYS A 78 -10.40 11.56 0.28
C LYS A 78 -10.20 10.25 -0.47
N PHE A 79 -10.73 10.17 -1.69
CA PHE A 79 -10.80 8.95 -2.51
C PHE A 79 -9.48 8.16 -2.58
N ARG A 80 -8.36 8.86 -2.81
CA ARG A 80 -7.02 8.23 -2.93
C ARG A 80 -6.62 7.39 -1.71
N TYR A 81 -7.06 7.77 -0.51
CA TYR A 81 -6.72 7.06 0.73
C TYR A 81 -7.69 5.92 1.05
N VAL A 82 -8.88 5.88 0.46
CA VAL A 82 -9.84 4.79 0.70
C VAL A 82 -9.28 3.46 0.20
N ARG A 83 -8.69 3.44 -1.00
CA ARG A 83 -8.05 2.24 -1.55
C ARG A 83 -6.89 1.77 -0.68
N ILE A 84 -6.04 2.71 -0.24
CA ILE A 84 -4.88 2.40 0.59
C ILE A 84 -5.32 1.87 1.96
N ALA A 85 -6.32 2.51 2.58
CA ALA A 85 -6.90 2.09 3.85
C ALA A 85 -7.45 0.65 3.77
N HIS A 86 -8.15 0.30 2.69
CA HIS A 86 -8.67 -1.06 2.51
C HIS A 86 -7.55 -2.10 2.54
N VAL A 87 -6.48 -1.85 1.76
CA VAL A 87 -5.31 -2.76 1.70
C VAL A 87 -4.63 -2.90 3.06
N ILE A 88 -4.43 -1.80 3.80
CA ILE A 88 -3.80 -1.83 5.13
C ILE A 88 -4.68 -2.60 6.13
N TYR A 89 -6.00 -2.40 6.08
CA TYR A 89 -6.95 -3.08 6.95
C TYR A 89 -6.94 -4.59 6.71
N ASP A 90 -7.04 -5.02 5.44
CA ASP A 90 -7.07 -6.43 5.06
C ASP A 90 -5.76 -7.16 5.40
N LYS A 91 -4.61 -6.48 5.33
CA LYS A 91 -3.31 -7.00 5.78
C LYS A 91 -3.19 -7.19 7.29
N GLY A 92 -4.12 -6.64 8.07
CA GLY A 92 -4.10 -6.68 9.53
C GLY A 92 -3.03 -5.79 10.16
N GLY A 93 -2.63 -4.72 9.47
CA GLY A 93 -1.65 -3.73 9.96
C GLY A 93 -0.22 -3.95 9.45
N PRO A 94 0.76 -3.18 10.00
CA PRO A 94 2.16 -3.22 9.56
C PRO A 94 2.79 -4.61 9.78
N ASN A 95 3.58 -5.10 8.84
CA ASN A 95 4.23 -6.40 8.95
C ASN A 95 5.41 -6.38 9.92
N PHE A 96 6.17 -5.28 10.00
CA PHE A 96 7.26 -5.20 10.98
C PHE A 96 6.77 -5.32 12.44
N MET A 97 5.51 -4.98 12.71
CA MET A 97 4.89 -5.17 14.04
C MET A 97 4.61 -6.64 14.38
N LYS A 98 4.63 -7.53 13.39
CA LYS A 98 4.45 -8.98 13.56
C LYS A 98 5.78 -9.69 13.83
N LEU A 99 6.91 -9.00 13.62
CA LEU A 99 8.23 -9.54 13.88
C LEU A 99 8.50 -9.65 15.37
N ARG A 100 9.10 -10.76 15.77
CA ARG A 100 9.72 -10.90 17.08
C ARG A 100 11.16 -10.36 16.97
N VAL A 101 11.35 -9.11 17.38
CA VAL A 101 12.66 -8.47 17.38
C VAL A 101 13.59 -9.15 18.40
N ASP A 102 14.76 -9.61 17.95
CA ASP A 102 15.78 -10.20 18.82
C ASP A 102 16.68 -9.09 19.40
N GLY A 103 16.26 -8.55 20.54
CA GLY A 103 17.01 -7.51 21.26
C GLY A 103 18.45 -7.93 21.60
N PRO A 104 18.69 -9.14 22.17
CA PRO A 104 20.04 -9.65 22.38
C PRO A 104 20.92 -9.69 21.11
N MET A 105 20.34 -10.04 19.96
CA MET A 105 21.06 -10.01 18.68
C MET A 105 21.39 -8.57 18.25
N LEU A 106 20.45 -7.63 18.36
CA LEU A 106 20.69 -6.22 18.02
C LEU A 106 21.81 -5.63 18.88
N LEU A 107 21.82 -5.90 20.19
CA LEU A 107 22.86 -5.41 21.11
C LEU A 107 24.25 -5.99 20.84
N LYS A 108 24.36 -7.14 20.15
CA LYS A 108 25.65 -7.69 19.72
C LYS A 108 26.22 -6.98 18.51
N ILE A 109 25.40 -6.25 17.77
CA ILE A 109 25.82 -5.53 16.56
C ILE A 109 26.32 -4.16 16.98
N ASN A 110 27.51 -3.82 16.49
CA ASN A 110 28.14 -2.53 16.75
C ASN A 110 27.18 -1.39 16.39
N GLY A 111 27.04 -0.42 17.29
CA GLY A 111 26.19 0.77 17.10
C GLY A 111 24.83 0.73 17.79
N TRP A 112 24.33 -0.43 18.23
CA TRP A 112 23.10 -0.54 19.02
C TRP A 112 23.37 -0.56 20.53
N THR A 113 22.58 0.21 21.27
CA THR A 113 22.68 0.37 22.72
C THR A 113 21.36 0.02 23.41
N MET A 114 21.39 -0.12 24.73
CA MET A 114 20.17 -0.29 25.54
C MET A 114 19.22 0.90 25.40
N ASN A 115 19.74 2.11 25.22
CA ASN A 115 18.90 3.29 24.97
C ASN A 115 18.17 3.17 23.63
N ASP A 116 18.87 2.68 22.59
CA ASP A 116 18.25 2.43 21.28
C ASP A 116 17.15 1.36 21.36
N MET A 117 17.28 0.36 22.23
CA MET A 117 16.20 -0.61 22.47
C MET A 117 14.95 0.06 23.06
N GLY A 118 15.15 0.97 24.01
CA GLY A 118 14.07 1.78 24.60
C GLY A 118 13.39 2.68 23.58
N GLU A 119 14.18 3.34 22.73
CA GLU A 119 13.70 4.20 21.65
C GLU A 119 12.96 3.40 20.56
N LEU A 120 13.50 2.25 20.16
CA LEU A 120 12.84 1.34 19.22
C LEU A 120 11.47 0.91 19.77
N TYR A 121 11.42 0.48 21.03
CA TYR A 121 10.16 0.11 21.67
C TYR A 121 9.17 1.29 21.74
N HIS A 122 9.65 2.51 22.00
CA HIS A 122 8.82 3.71 21.97
C HIS A 122 8.17 3.93 20.60
N HIS A 123 8.95 3.81 19.53
CA HIS A 123 8.44 3.96 18.17
C HIS A 123 7.47 2.85 17.76
N LEU A 124 7.77 1.59 18.08
CA LEU A 124 6.85 0.46 17.82
C LEU A 124 5.52 0.63 18.56
N LYS A 125 5.56 1.13 19.80
CA LYS A 125 4.35 1.46 20.57
C LYS A 125 3.55 2.60 19.93
N ALA A 126 4.22 3.60 19.37
CA ALA A 126 3.58 4.69 18.63
C ALA A 126 2.88 4.15 17.36
N THR A 127 3.56 3.31 16.58
CA THR A 127 2.96 2.63 15.42
C THR A 127 1.75 1.80 15.81
N HIS A 128 1.84 1.03 16.90
CA HIS A 128 0.73 0.21 17.38
C HIS A 128 -0.51 1.07 17.71
N ARG A 129 -0.32 2.22 18.36
CA ARG A 129 -1.41 3.17 18.65
C ARG A 129 -2.06 3.67 17.36
N LEU A 130 -1.25 4.09 16.37
CA LEU A 130 -1.76 4.51 15.05
C LEU A 130 -2.59 3.41 14.38
N TRP A 131 -2.14 2.15 14.46
CA TRP A 131 -2.89 1.02 13.92
C TRP A 131 -4.23 0.80 14.62
N LEU A 132 -4.27 0.87 15.96
CA LEU A 132 -5.51 0.73 16.71
C LEU A 132 -6.50 1.85 16.39
N ASP A 133 -6.01 3.09 16.31
CA ASP A 133 -6.82 4.25 15.94
C ASP A 133 -7.39 4.08 14.52
N PHE A 134 -6.53 3.73 13.56
CA PHE A 134 -6.94 3.44 12.19
C PHE A 134 -8.03 2.36 12.14
N LYS A 135 -7.81 1.23 12.83
CA LYS A 135 -8.75 0.11 12.86
C LYS A 135 -10.12 0.54 13.37
N LYS A 136 -10.15 1.33 14.44
CA LYS A 136 -11.38 1.90 15.00
C LYS A 136 -12.11 2.77 13.98
N ILE A 137 -11.41 3.75 13.39
CA ILE A 137 -11.98 4.67 12.39
C ILE A 137 -12.51 3.90 11.18
N TYR A 138 -11.76 2.90 10.71
CA TYR A 138 -12.14 2.08 9.57
C TYR A 138 -13.44 1.31 9.84
N GLU A 139 -13.58 0.69 11.01
CA GLU A 139 -14.81 -0.01 11.39
C GLU A 139 -16.00 0.94 11.61
N GLU A 140 -15.76 2.15 12.14
CA GLU A 140 -16.79 3.20 12.25
C GLU A 140 -17.30 3.62 10.86
N VAL A 141 -16.38 3.93 9.93
CA VAL A 141 -16.74 4.30 8.54
C VAL A 141 -17.46 3.15 7.85
N LYS A 142 -16.92 1.94 7.93
CA LYS A 142 -17.53 0.73 7.36
C LYS A 142 -18.95 0.49 7.89
N THR A 143 -19.19 0.73 9.18
CA THR A 143 -20.50 0.57 9.81
C THR A 143 -21.47 1.67 9.41
N ALA A 144 -21.03 2.93 9.45
CA ALA A 144 -21.83 4.09 8.98
C ALA A 144 -22.24 3.91 7.52
N VAL A 145 -21.40 3.24 6.75
CA VAL A 145 -21.64 2.98 5.35
C VAL A 145 -22.40 1.66 5.12
N LYS A 146 -22.63 0.76 6.07
CA LYS A 146 -23.36 -0.52 5.82
C LYS A 146 -24.78 -0.37 5.24
N GLY A 147 -25.42 0.79 5.34
CA GLY A 147 -26.64 1.12 4.56
C GLY A 147 -26.41 1.41 3.07
N ASN A 148 -25.15 1.63 2.69
CA ASN A 148 -24.67 2.10 1.38
C ASN A 148 -23.35 1.41 0.90
N TRP A 149 -22.87 0.37 1.60
CA TRP A 149 -21.51 -0.18 1.39
C TRP A 149 -21.46 -1.11 0.20
N THR A 150 -22.56 -1.79 -0.10
CA THR A 150 -22.80 -2.44 -1.40
C THR A 150 -22.75 -1.43 -2.54
N GLN A 151 -23.26 -0.22 -2.36
CA GLN A 151 -23.23 0.83 -3.38
C GLN A 151 -21.81 1.36 -3.58
N LEU A 152 -21.08 1.68 -2.50
CA LEU A 152 -19.67 2.06 -2.58
C LEU A 152 -18.80 0.92 -3.15
N LYS A 153 -19.00 -0.34 -2.75
CA LYS A 153 -18.34 -1.48 -3.39
C LYS A 153 -18.66 -1.55 -4.89
N SER A 154 -19.90 -1.30 -5.31
CA SER A 154 -20.29 -1.27 -6.73
C SER A 154 -19.71 -0.08 -7.51
N THR A 155 -19.59 1.10 -6.89
CA THR A 155 -18.95 2.29 -7.45
C THR A 155 -17.44 2.08 -7.57
N PHE A 156 -16.83 1.47 -6.54
CA PHE A 156 -15.42 1.09 -6.56
C PHE A 156 -15.14 -0.10 -7.50
N HIS A 157 -16.11 -1.00 -7.72
CA HIS A 157 -15.99 -2.12 -8.66
C HIS A 157 -16.16 -1.67 -10.12
N ARG A 158 -17.01 -0.67 -10.41
CA ARG A 158 -17.05 -0.01 -11.72
C ARG A 158 -15.76 0.74 -12.03
N LEU A 159 -15.23 1.50 -11.06
CA LEU A 159 -13.92 2.17 -11.20
C LEU A 159 -12.73 1.21 -11.24
N TRP A 160 -12.92 -0.07 -10.93
CA TRP A 160 -11.93 -1.14 -11.04
C TRP A 160 -11.76 -1.65 -12.48
N LEU A 161 -12.70 -1.35 -13.37
CA LEU A 161 -12.72 -1.83 -14.76
C LEU A 161 -12.48 -0.72 -15.80
N ASP A 162 -12.45 0.55 -15.37
CA ASP A 162 -12.31 1.73 -16.24
C ASP A 162 -10.86 2.28 -16.29
N PHE A 163 -9.88 1.56 -15.74
CA PHE A 163 -8.43 1.80 -15.89
C PHE A 163 -7.72 0.51 -16.30
#